data_AF-A0A506URR5-F1
#
_entry.id   AF-A0A506URR5-F1
#
_cell.length_a   1.000
_cell.length_b   1.000
_cell.length_c   1.000
_cell.angle_alpha   90.00
_cell.angle_beta   90.00
_cell.angle_gamma   90.00
#
_symmetry.space_group_name_H-M   'P 1'
#
loop_
_entity.id
_entity.type
_entity.pdbx_description
1 polymer ?
#
loop_
_entity_poly.entity_id
_entity_poly.type
_entity_poly.pdbx_seq_one_letter_code
_entity_poly.pdbx_strand_id
1 'polypeptide(L)'
;MNEHEPLPVTVFFSSQNETGMREGRRFVEKSLRRALDELAAERRQAFHLLTVPPPGEPEPDPSNSTDRPGESKPEPSATRSAEQTALTRHYARLEEAALVVADLTAVAHTRNGRKVPSPEVMRDLGWALARLGPEKVITVAHAAKESAIRAELTYTITSAADAQAAFQELTRAFRQALENRLS
;
A
#
# COMPACT_ATOMS: atom_id res chain seq x y z
N MET A 1 -5.27 -7.45 37.31
CA MET A 1 -5.11 -6.22 36.52
C MET A 1 -4.91 -6.67 35.09
N ASN A 2 -5.86 -6.43 34.20
CA ASN A 2 -5.64 -6.69 32.79
C ASN A 2 -4.78 -5.54 32.28
N GLU A 3 -3.49 -5.82 32.04
CA GLU A 3 -2.63 -4.92 31.29
C GLU A 3 -3.24 -4.82 29.90
N HIS A 4 -3.87 -3.69 29.59
CA HIS A 4 -4.33 -3.41 28.24
C HIS A 4 -3.09 -3.23 27.38
N GLU A 5 -2.74 -4.27 26.62
CA GLU A 5 -1.71 -4.20 25.60
C GLU A 5 -2.07 -3.04 24.65
N PRO A 6 -1.12 -2.14 24.33
CA PRO A 6 -1.41 -1.00 23.47
C PRO A 6 -1.86 -1.49 22.10
N LEU A 7 -2.93 -0.91 21.58
CA LEU A 7 -3.45 -1.27 20.25
C LEU A 7 -2.35 -1.08 19.19
N PRO A 8 -2.25 -2.02 18.22
CA PRO A 8 -1.27 -1.92 17.16
C PRO A 8 -1.51 -0.66 16.33
N VAL A 9 -0.44 -0.04 15.86
CA VAL A 9 -0.52 1.06 14.90
C VAL A 9 -0.73 0.50 13.51
N THR A 10 -1.86 0.82 12.91
CA THR A 10 -2.20 0.39 11.57
C THR A 10 -1.62 1.34 10.53
N VAL A 11 -0.84 0.78 9.59
CA VAL A 11 -0.32 1.48 8.42
C VAL A 11 -0.97 0.88 7.18
N PHE A 12 -1.61 1.71 6.37
CA PHE A 12 -2.21 1.26 5.12
C PHE A 12 -1.29 1.56 3.94
N PHE A 13 -0.99 0.56 3.12
CA PHE A 13 -0.19 0.72 1.91
C PHE A 13 -1.06 0.65 0.65
N SER A 14 -1.23 1.80 0.01
CA SER A 14 -1.88 1.95 -1.29
C SER A 14 -0.84 1.73 -2.40
N SER A 15 -0.93 0.59 -3.07
CA SER A 15 0.10 0.08 -3.98
C SER A 15 -0.31 0.08 -5.45
N GLN A 16 0.66 0.21 -6.35
CA GLN A 16 0.45 0.06 -7.80
C GLN A 16 0.45 -1.42 -8.22
N ASN A 17 -0.71 -1.97 -8.58
CA ASN A 17 -0.84 -3.38 -8.99
C ASN A 17 -0.22 -3.66 -10.37
N GLU A 18 -0.03 -2.62 -11.17
CA GLU A 18 0.46 -2.66 -12.55
C GLU A 18 1.99 -2.62 -12.64
N THR A 19 2.68 -2.53 -11.49
CA THR A 19 4.15 -2.51 -11.45
C THR A 19 4.74 -3.91 -11.38
N GLY A 20 5.90 -4.11 -12.04
CA GLY A 20 6.60 -5.40 -12.04
C GLY A 20 6.99 -5.86 -10.63
N MET A 21 6.88 -7.17 -10.36
CA MET A 21 7.08 -7.75 -9.02
C MET A 21 8.44 -7.46 -8.38
N ARG A 22 9.48 -7.18 -9.18
CA ARG A 22 10.86 -6.98 -8.68
C ARG A 22 11.20 -5.53 -8.37
N GLU A 23 10.43 -4.58 -8.90
CA GLU A 23 10.76 -3.15 -8.87
C GLU A 23 9.58 -2.28 -8.43
N GLY A 24 8.42 -2.89 -8.16
CA GLY A 24 7.16 -2.23 -7.84
C GLY A 24 6.62 -2.58 -6.46
N ARG A 25 5.31 -2.84 -6.39
CA ARG A 25 4.56 -3.16 -5.16
C ARG A 25 5.35 -3.99 -4.13
N ARG A 26 5.83 -5.17 -4.51
CA ARG A 26 6.51 -6.08 -3.56
C ARG A 26 7.82 -5.51 -3.02
N PHE A 27 8.55 -4.75 -3.81
CA PHE A 27 9.81 -4.13 -3.37
C PHE A 27 9.53 -3.06 -2.30
N VAL A 28 8.56 -2.20 -2.57
CA VAL A 28 8.11 -1.15 -1.65
C VAL A 28 7.51 -1.77 -0.38
N GLU A 29 6.59 -2.72 -0.54
CA GLU A 29 5.93 -3.43 0.57
C GLU A 29 6.95 -4.13 1.48
N LYS A 30 7.94 -4.83 0.90
CA LYS A 30 8.99 -5.50 1.67
C LYS A 30 9.84 -4.50 2.45
N SER A 31 10.18 -3.36 1.84
CA SER A 31 11.00 -2.33 2.48
C SER A 31 10.23 -1.66 3.63
N LEU A 32 8.95 -1.37 3.40
CA LEU A 32 8.04 -0.82 4.42
C LEU A 32 7.84 -1.80 5.58
N ARG A 33 7.57 -3.08 5.29
CA ARG A 33 7.40 -4.11 6.31
C ARG A 33 8.66 -4.25 7.16
N ARG A 34 9.83 -4.26 6.53
CA ARG A 34 11.10 -4.31 7.26
C ARG A 34 11.29 -3.10 8.18
N ALA A 35 10.94 -1.90 7.72
CA ALA A 35 11.01 -0.69 8.55
C ALA A 35 10.05 -0.74 9.75
N LEU A 36 8.83 -1.27 9.56
CA LEU A 36 7.86 -1.47 10.63
C LEU A 36 8.33 -2.52 11.65
N ASP A 37 8.90 -3.64 11.19
CA ASP A 37 9.44 -4.68 12.08
C ASP A 37 10.58 -4.14 12.94
N GLU A 38 11.48 -3.33 12.37
CA GLU A 38 12.57 -2.68 13.10
C GLU A 38 12.03 -1.69 14.14
N LEU A 39 11.03 -0.87 13.78
CA LEU A 39 10.38 0.04 14.73
C LEU A 39 9.60 -0.68 15.83
N ALA A 40 8.95 -1.80 15.49
CA ALA A 40 8.22 -2.60 16.46
C ALA A 40 9.15 -3.12 17.56
N ALA A 41 10.32 -3.64 17.16
CA ALA A 41 11.32 -4.15 18.08
C ALA A 41 11.87 -3.06 19.01
N GLU A 42 12.08 -1.85 18.50
CA GLU A 42 12.64 -0.75 19.28
C GLU A 42 11.61 -0.09 20.21
N ARG A 43 10.39 0.14 19.73
CA ARG A 43 9.33 0.84 20.48
C ARG A 43 8.54 -0.09 21.40
N ARG A 44 8.74 -1.40 21.30
CA ARG A 44 7.88 -2.42 21.95
C ARG A 44 6.39 -2.16 21.66
N GLN A 45 6.11 -1.78 20.41
CA GLN A 45 4.78 -1.42 19.93
C GLN A 45 4.48 -2.25 18.68
N ALA A 46 3.29 -2.85 18.63
CA ALA A 46 2.88 -3.62 17.46
C ALA A 46 2.51 -2.69 16.30
N PHE A 47 2.85 -3.11 15.08
CA PHE A 47 2.46 -2.45 13.83
C PHE A 47 1.72 -3.43 12.94
N HIS A 48 0.61 -2.98 12.35
CA HIS A 48 -0.13 -3.76 11.36
C HIS A 48 -0.03 -3.07 10.01
N LEU A 49 0.64 -3.72 9.04
CA LEU A 49 0.61 -3.28 7.64
C LEU A 49 -0.60 -3.87 6.92
N LEU A 50 -1.59 -3.03 6.61
CA LEU A 50 -2.71 -3.38 5.74
C LEU A 50 -2.33 -3.14 4.28
N THR A 51 -2.55 -4.14 3.45
CA THR A 51 -2.48 -4.04 1.98
C THR A 51 -3.82 -4.43 1.40
N VAL A 52 -4.12 -3.97 0.19
CA VAL A 52 -5.33 -4.37 -0.51
C VAL A 52 -4.96 -5.44 -1.53
N PRO A 53 -5.58 -6.63 -1.48
CA PRO A 53 -5.43 -7.59 -2.55
C PRO A 53 -6.04 -7.00 -3.84
N PRO A 54 -5.43 -7.26 -5.00
CA PRO A 54 -5.99 -6.76 -6.26
C PRO A 54 -7.44 -7.28 -6.45
N PRO A 55 -8.31 -6.50 -7.12
CA PRO A 55 -9.68 -6.92 -7.36
C PRO A 55 -9.73 -8.27 -8.08
N GLY A 56 -10.38 -9.26 -7.46
CA GLY A 56 -10.52 -10.61 -8.02
C GLY A 56 -9.63 -11.68 -7.39
N GLU A 57 -8.64 -11.32 -6.57
CA GLU A 57 -8.02 -12.29 -5.68
C GLU A 57 -8.96 -12.56 -4.50
N PRO A 58 -9.41 -13.81 -4.28
CA PRO A 58 -10.20 -14.13 -3.12
C PRO A 58 -9.37 -13.80 -1.87
N GLU A 59 -9.94 -13.02 -0.96
CA GLU A 59 -9.39 -12.96 0.40
C GLU A 59 -9.28 -14.40 0.91
N PRO A 60 -8.18 -14.78 1.60
CA PRO A 60 -8.09 -16.09 2.21
C PRO A 60 -9.22 -16.19 3.24
N ASP A 61 -10.30 -16.85 2.84
CA ASP A 61 -11.39 -17.20 3.72
C ASP A 61 -10.86 -18.27 4.69
N PRO A 62 -10.78 -18.00 6.00
CA PRO A 62 -10.34 -19.01 6.96
C PRO A 62 -11.29 -20.23 7.03
N SER A 63 -12.42 -20.18 6.31
CA SER A 63 -13.48 -21.19 6.35
C SER A 63 -13.58 -22.12 5.13
N ASN A 64 -12.87 -21.91 4.01
CA ASN A 64 -13.23 -22.64 2.78
C ASN A 64 -12.15 -23.57 2.20
N SER A 65 -12.21 -24.82 2.65
CA SER A 65 -11.76 -26.00 1.91
C SER A 65 -12.96 -26.55 1.14
N THR A 66 -12.98 -26.46 -0.19
CA THR A 66 -13.34 -27.55 -1.15
C THR A 66 -13.62 -27.04 -2.57
N ASP A 67 -13.27 -27.90 -3.53
CA ASP A 67 -13.52 -27.88 -4.99
C ASP A 67 -14.84 -27.23 -5.47
N ARG A 68 -14.79 -26.60 -6.66
CA ARG A 68 -15.65 -26.99 -7.80
C ARG A 68 -15.24 -26.39 -9.17
N PRO A 69 -15.32 -27.18 -10.26
CA PRO A 69 -15.15 -26.72 -11.63
C PRO A 69 -16.48 -26.27 -12.26
N GLY A 70 -16.46 -25.14 -12.99
CA GLY A 70 -17.57 -24.64 -13.82
C GLY A 70 -17.77 -23.13 -13.72
N GLU A 71 -16.92 -22.33 -14.37
CA GLU A 71 -17.09 -20.87 -14.43
C GLU A 71 -18.14 -20.46 -15.47
N SER A 72 -19.36 -20.21 -15.00
CA SER A 72 -20.31 -19.32 -15.68
C SER A 72 -19.94 -17.87 -15.36
N LYS A 73 -19.79 -17.00 -16.36
CA LYS A 73 -19.60 -15.55 -16.14
C LYS A 73 -20.74 -15.01 -15.25
N PRO A 74 -20.44 -14.28 -14.16
CA PRO A 74 -21.47 -13.78 -13.26
C PRO A 74 -22.37 -12.74 -13.94
N GLU A 75 -23.66 -12.73 -13.57
CA GLU A 75 -24.62 -11.74 -14.06
C GLU A 75 -24.25 -10.30 -13.65
N PRO A 76 -24.53 -9.29 -14.49
CA PRO A 76 -24.08 -7.91 -14.28
C PRO A 76 -24.64 -7.22 -13.02
N SER A 77 -25.71 -7.74 -12.42
CA SER A 77 -26.26 -7.28 -11.13
C SER A 77 -25.43 -7.78 -9.94
N ALA A 78 -24.95 -9.02 -10.00
CA ALA A 78 -24.07 -9.61 -9.00
C ALA A 78 -22.67 -8.98 -9.02
N THR A 79 -22.18 -8.60 -10.20
CA THR A 79 -20.89 -7.91 -10.37
C THR A 79 -20.87 -6.54 -9.67
N ARG A 80 -21.91 -5.72 -9.85
CA ARG A 80 -22.00 -4.41 -9.17
C ARG A 80 -22.07 -4.53 -7.65
N SER A 81 -22.80 -5.52 -7.13
CA SER A 81 -22.88 -5.78 -5.69
C SER A 81 -21.52 -6.19 -5.12
N ALA A 82 -20.77 -7.04 -5.84
CA ALA A 82 -19.43 -7.46 -5.45
C ALA A 82 -18.42 -6.30 -5.46
N GLU A 83 -18.45 -5.46 -6.50
CA GLU A 83 -17.60 -4.25 -6.60
C GLU A 83 -17.89 -3.26 -5.47
N GLN A 84 -19.17 -2.99 -5.19
CA GLN A 84 -19.57 -2.13 -4.08
C GLN A 84 -19.08 -2.68 -2.74
N THR A 85 -19.20 -3.99 -2.52
CA THR A 85 -18.73 -4.66 -1.31
C THR A 85 -17.21 -4.58 -1.17
N ALA A 86 -16.47 -4.75 -2.26
CA ALA A 86 -15.02 -4.59 -2.27
C ALA A 86 -14.61 -3.16 -1.92
N LEU A 87 -15.29 -2.16 -2.48
CA LEU A 87 -15.02 -0.75 -2.20
C LEU A 87 -15.34 -0.37 -0.75
N THR A 88 -16.44 -0.88 -0.19
CA THR A 88 -16.78 -0.68 1.23
C THR A 88 -15.70 -1.26 2.14
N ARG A 89 -15.25 -2.49 1.87
CA ARG A 89 -14.15 -3.11 2.65
C ARG A 89 -12.84 -2.36 2.51
N HIS A 90 -12.55 -1.84 1.31
CA HIS A 90 -11.38 -1.01 1.06
C HIS A 90 -11.37 0.24 1.95
N TYR A 91 -12.48 0.99 1.98
CA TYR A 91 -12.55 2.18 2.84
C TYR A 91 -12.57 1.86 4.33
N ALA A 92 -13.18 0.76 4.77
CA ALA A 92 -13.08 0.31 6.15
C ALA A 92 -11.62 0.11 6.60
N ARG A 93 -10.78 -0.48 5.74
CA ARG A 93 -9.34 -0.63 5.99
C ARG A 93 -8.59 0.70 6.01
N LEU A 94 -8.97 1.67 5.16
CA LEU A 94 -8.40 3.02 5.22
C LEU A 94 -8.79 3.74 6.52
N GLU A 95 -10.02 3.55 6.99
CA GLU A 95 -10.51 4.15 8.24
C GLU A 95 -9.78 3.62 9.48
N GLU A 96 -9.31 2.39 9.45
CA GLU A 96 -8.46 1.82 10.51
C GLU A 96 -7.04 2.37 10.51
N ALA A 97 -6.61 3.02 9.43
CA ALA A 97 -5.22 3.44 9.27
C ALA A 97 -4.88 4.67 10.12
N ALA A 98 -3.83 4.56 10.92
CA ALA A 98 -3.20 5.69 11.59
C ALA A 98 -2.27 6.48 10.64
N LEU A 99 -1.79 5.83 9.58
CA LEU A 99 -0.90 6.40 8.58
C LEU A 99 -1.11 5.70 7.23
N VAL A 100 -0.99 6.45 6.14
CA VAL A 100 -1.09 5.93 4.76
C VAL A 100 0.25 6.09 4.04
N VAL A 101 0.70 5.01 3.39
CA VAL A 101 1.79 5.01 2.43
C VAL A 101 1.21 4.87 1.03
N ALA A 102 1.47 5.83 0.14
CA ALA A 102 0.97 5.83 -1.23
C ALA A 102 2.11 5.69 -2.26
N ASP A 103 2.04 4.66 -3.10
CA ASP A 103 2.98 4.45 -4.20
C ASP A 103 2.57 5.28 -5.43
N LEU A 104 3.30 6.36 -5.68
CA LEU A 104 3.07 7.30 -6.77
C LEU A 104 3.89 6.99 -8.02
N THR A 105 4.46 5.78 -8.12
CA THR A 105 5.11 5.31 -9.33
C THR A 105 4.14 5.40 -10.51
N ALA A 106 4.55 6.09 -11.58
CA ALA A 106 3.66 6.26 -12.73
C ALA A 106 3.43 4.93 -13.46
N VAL A 107 2.15 4.60 -13.67
CA VAL A 107 1.71 3.42 -14.43
C VAL A 107 0.72 3.77 -15.55
N ALA A 108 0.18 4.99 -15.55
CA ALA A 108 -0.82 5.44 -16.49
C ALA A 108 -0.45 6.79 -17.11
N HIS A 109 -1.21 7.18 -18.15
CA HIS A 109 -1.10 8.49 -18.78
C HIS A 109 -2.46 9.19 -18.79
N THR A 110 -2.47 10.48 -18.49
CA THR A 110 -3.63 11.35 -18.71
C THR A 110 -3.88 11.55 -20.22
N ARG A 111 -5.04 12.10 -20.58
CA ARG A 111 -5.37 12.48 -21.98
C ARG A 111 -4.34 13.42 -22.61
N ASN A 112 -3.66 14.23 -21.79
CA ASN A 112 -2.62 15.16 -22.24
C ASN A 112 -1.21 14.57 -22.16
N GLY A 113 -1.08 13.25 -21.99
CA GLY A 113 0.21 12.54 -21.97
C GLY A 113 1.00 12.62 -20.65
N ARG A 114 0.51 13.31 -19.62
CA ARG A 114 1.17 13.33 -18.30
C ARG A 114 1.15 11.93 -17.68
N LYS A 115 2.31 11.45 -17.25
CA LYS A 115 2.48 10.21 -16.49
C LYS A 115 1.92 10.36 -15.09
N VAL A 116 1.07 9.43 -14.66
CA VAL A 116 0.38 9.48 -13.37
C VAL A 116 0.31 8.10 -12.72
N PRO A 117 0.15 8.03 -11.38
CA PRO A 117 -0.16 6.79 -10.68
C PRO A 117 -1.54 6.25 -11.09
N SER A 118 -1.87 5.01 -10.70
CA SER A 118 -3.20 4.47 -10.93
C SER A 118 -4.30 5.33 -10.26
N PRO A 119 -5.52 5.36 -10.83
CA PRO A 119 -6.64 6.08 -10.23
C PRO A 119 -6.99 5.60 -8.81
N GLU A 120 -6.74 4.32 -8.50
CA GLU A 120 -7.00 3.74 -7.18
C GLU A 120 -6.10 4.37 -6.12
N VAL A 121 -4.79 4.43 -6.38
CA VAL A 121 -3.85 5.06 -5.45
C VAL A 121 -4.10 6.55 -5.32
N MET A 122 -4.50 7.21 -6.41
CA MET A 122 -4.88 8.62 -6.36
C MET A 122 -6.12 8.90 -5.51
N ARG A 123 -7.11 8.01 -5.55
CA ARG A 123 -8.32 8.09 -4.72
C ARG A 123 -7.97 7.91 -3.24
N ASP A 124 -7.15 6.91 -2.92
CA ASP A 124 -6.72 6.64 -1.55
C ASP A 124 -5.88 7.78 -0.99
N LEU A 125 -4.96 8.32 -1.80
CA LEU A 125 -4.17 9.50 -1.45
C LEU A 125 -5.07 10.71 -1.17
N GLY A 126 -6.04 10.98 -2.05
CA GLY A 126 -6.98 12.08 -1.87
C GLY A 126 -7.81 11.94 -0.58
N TRP A 127 -8.27 10.73 -0.29
CA TRP A 127 -8.97 10.43 0.96
C TRP A 127 -8.08 10.65 2.17
N ALA A 128 -6.85 10.12 2.16
CA ALA A 128 -5.92 10.20 3.28
C ALA A 128 -5.54 11.65 3.61
N LEU A 129 -5.25 12.45 2.58
CA LEU A 129 -4.96 13.88 2.73
C LEU A 129 -6.16 14.63 3.34
N ALA A 130 -7.38 14.32 2.90
CA ALA A 130 -8.58 14.99 3.38
C ALA A 130 -8.98 14.58 4.81
N ARG A 131 -8.76 13.31 5.18
CA ARG A 131 -9.28 12.73 6.43
C ARG A 131 -8.25 12.65 7.55
N LEU A 132 -7.02 12.24 7.23
CA LEU A 132 -5.93 12.05 8.19
C LEU A 132 -4.96 13.22 8.24
N GLY A 133 -4.91 14.04 7.19
CA GLY A 133 -3.97 15.15 7.06
C GLY A 133 -2.64 14.74 6.41
N PRO A 134 -1.92 15.70 5.80
CA PRO A 134 -0.65 15.44 5.11
C PRO A 134 0.45 14.86 6.02
N GLU A 135 0.42 15.15 7.31
CA GLU A 135 1.34 14.62 8.31
C GLU A 135 1.18 13.13 8.55
N LYS A 136 0.04 12.54 8.17
CA LYS A 136 -0.23 11.09 8.25
C LYS A 136 -0.11 10.39 6.89
N VAL A 137 0.51 11.05 5.91
CA VAL A 137 0.75 10.49 4.58
C VAL A 137 2.25 10.45 4.28
N ILE A 138 2.71 9.30 3.80
CA ILE A 138 4.04 9.10 3.20
C ILE A 138 3.82 8.77 1.72
N THR A 139 4.52 9.45 0.83
CA THR A 139 4.47 9.16 -0.61
C THR A 139 5.80 8.57 -1.06
N VAL A 140 5.74 7.54 -1.90
CA VAL A 140 6.93 6.87 -2.43
C VAL A 140 6.81 6.71 -3.95
N ALA A 141 7.89 6.83 -4.71
CA ALA A 141 7.87 6.54 -6.14
C ALA A 141 9.21 5.99 -6.66
N HIS A 142 9.14 5.17 -7.69
CA HIS A 142 10.33 4.78 -8.45
C HIS A 142 10.84 5.97 -9.28
N ALA A 143 12.06 6.45 -9.02
CA ALA A 143 12.58 7.69 -9.60
C ALA A 143 12.67 7.66 -11.14
N ALA A 144 13.02 6.51 -11.73
CA ALA A 144 13.06 6.36 -13.19
C ALA A 144 11.67 6.38 -13.85
N LYS A 145 10.58 6.19 -13.09
CA LYS A 145 9.20 6.19 -13.57
C LYS A 145 8.53 7.50 -13.19
N GLU A 146 9.07 8.57 -13.75
CA GLU A 146 8.67 9.95 -13.47
C GLU A 146 7.14 10.09 -13.48
N SER A 147 6.61 10.55 -12.35
CA SER A 147 5.21 10.85 -12.15
C SER A 147 5.05 12.36 -12.13
N ALA A 148 3.94 12.85 -12.68
CA ALA A 148 3.62 14.27 -12.62
C ALA A 148 3.27 14.75 -11.20
N ILE A 149 3.32 13.84 -10.21
CA ILE A 149 3.15 14.08 -8.79
C ILE A 149 4.46 13.67 -8.11
N ARG A 150 5.05 14.62 -7.37
CA ARG A 150 6.30 14.38 -6.65
C ARG A 150 6.04 13.56 -5.39
N ALA A 151 6.80 12.48 -5.22
CA ALA A 151 6.85 11.72 -3.98
C ALA A 151 7.90 12.30 -3.02
N GLU A 152 7.65 12.13 -1.72
CA GLU A 152 8.59 12.44 -0.63
C GLU A 152 9.78 11.48 -0.65
N LEU A 153 9.49 10.18 -0.77
CA LEU A 153 10.48 9.13 -0.85
C LEU A 153 10.64 8.68 -2.29
N THR A 154 11.89 8.49 -2.72
CA THR A 154 12.19 7.94 -4.04
C THR A 154 13.18 6.81 -3.94
N TYR A 155 13.04 5.82 -4.80
CA TYR A 155 14.01 4.73 -4.92
C TYR A 155 14.32 4.46 -6.40
N THR A 156 15.47 3.85 -6.66
CA THR A 156 15.88 3.47 -8.01
C THR A 156 16.45 2.07 -7.97
N ILE A 157 16.02 1.22 -8.91
CA ILE A 157 16.64 -0.08 -9.16
C ILE A 157 17.10 -0.09 -10.61
N THR A 158 18.41 0.04 -10.83
CA THR A 158 19.02 0.00 -12.15
C THR A 158 19.41 -1.41 -12.57
N SER A 159 19.72 -2.27 -11.61
CA SER A 159 20.11 -3.65 -11.84
C SER A 159 19.77 -4.54 -10.65
N ALA A 160 19.85 -5.86 -10.83
CA ALA A 160 19.69 -6.81 -9.73
C ALA A 160 20.78 -6.66 -8.65
N ALA A 161 21.98 -6.19 -9.02
CA ALA A 161 23.08 -5.98 -8.08
C ALA A 161 22.79 -4.80 -7.13
N ASP A 162 22.08 -3.78 -7.63
CA ASP A 162 21.76 -2.56 -6.88
C ASP A 162 20.51 -2.73 -6.00
N ALA A 163 19.68 -3.74 -6.27
CA ALA A 163 18.41 -3.95 -5.59
C ALA A 163 18.55 -4.07 -4.06
N GLN A 164 19.63 -4.68 -3.58
CA GLN A 164 19.88 -4.84 -2.14
C GLN A 164 20.24 -3.50 -1.47
N ALA A 165 21.06 -2.67 -2.12
CA ALA A 165 21.41 -1.35 -1.62
C ALA A 165 20.20 -0.42 -1.62
N ALA A 166 19.42 -0.42 -2.72
CA ALA A 166 18.17 0.32 -2.82
C ALA A 166 17.16 -0.12 -1.75
N PHE A 167 17.09 -1.42 -1.43
CA PHE A 167 16.23 -1.95 -0.38
C PHE A 167 16.60 -1.41 0.99
N GLN A 168 17.91 -1.41 1.32
CA GLN A 168 18.41 -0.89 2.59
C GLN A 168 18.19 0.62 2.71
N GLU A 169 18.41 1.37 1.64
CA GLU A 169 18.17 2.81 1.61
C GLU A 169 16.69 3.15 1.77
N LEU A 170 15.81 2.49 1.01
CA LEU A 170 14.36 2.72 1.11
C LEU A 170 13.81 2.31 2.48
N THR A 171 14.30 1.20 3.06
CA THR A 171 13.94 0.77 4.42
C THR A 171 14.30 1.86 5.44
N ARG A 172 15.51 2.40 5.37
CA ARG A 172 15.98 3.48 6.26
C ARG A 172 15.12 4.74 6.10
N ALA A 173 14.80 5.10 4.86
CA ALA A 173 13.98 6.26 4.56
C ALA A 173 12.54 6.10 5.09
N PHE A 174 11.93 4.92 4.92
CA PHE A 174 10.63 4.61 5.51
C PHE A 174 10.66 4.72 7.03
N ARG A 175 11.67 4.12 7.66
CA ARG A 175 11.82 4.17 9.11
C ARG A 175 11.86 5.62 9.61
N GLN A 176 12.71 6.46 9.04
CA GLN A 176 12.79 7.88 9.42
C GLN A 176 11.45 8.61 9.22
N ALA A 177 10.80 8.38 8.08
CA ALA A 177 9.52 9.01 7.76
C ALA A 177 8.40 8.55 8.72
N LEU A 178 8.40 7.29 9.14
CA LEU A 178 7.49 6.73 10.13
C LEU A 178 7.76 7.29 11.53
N GLU A 179 9.03 7.33 11.97
CA GLU A 179 9.42 7.92 13.25
C GLU A 179 8.91 9.35 13.39
N ASN A 180 9.12 10.19 12.36
CA ASN A 180 8.72 11.59 12.37
C ASN A 180 7.19 11.79 12.52
N ARG A 181 6.38 10.82 12.10
CA ARG A 181 4.91 10.93 12.06
C ARG A 181 4.19 10.20 13.19
N LEU A 182 4.92 9.30 13.85
CA LEU A 182 4.48 8.49 14.99
C LEU A 182 5.10 8.96 16.32
N SER A 183 5.84 10.06 16.30
CA SER A 183 6.28 10.78 17.50
C SER A 183 5.14 11.63 18.04
#